data_AF-A0A1X6N1G2-F1
#
_entry.id   AF-A0A1X6N1G2-F1
#
_cell.length_a   1.000
_cell.length_b   1.000
_cell.length_c   1.000
_cell.angle_alpha   90.00
_cell.angle_beta   90.00
_cell.angle_gamma   90.00
#
_symmetry.space_group_name_H-M   'P 1'
#
loop_
_entity.id
_entity.type
_entity.pdbx_description
1 polymer ?
#
loop_
_entity_poly.entity_id
_entity_poly.type
_entity_poly.pdbx_seq_one_letter_code
_entity_poly.pdbx_strand_id
1 'polypeptide(L)'
;MTVHAMEDNRMLWRFSPGYLSRSKCGLSEGFLAFPSRHRGIEIWRRASDVSVDTPLHSDEDAISTPIKLPRIAAALEFQFEEARSTAAEFPLRRSEEDLRGRYTPHAFISALHVGVVRMFRLRFPVLVLMNSQDDDALLLFDVRDGTLIHRISISFIDTGRIVGAPPNFALASILERVVMDLDVTESYISVCLYSAIVNVPRCEVKPSTGNASKTTRILVHAEGRPPQLYQEVRMQLVKLPDVSRSSERGLGDRCGCP
;
A
#
# COMPACT_ATOMS: atom_id res chain seq x y z
N MET A 1 4.04 -15.97 -3.32
CA MET A 1 3.55 -15.57 -4.64
C MET A 1 4.25 -16.46 -5.64
N THR A 2 3.48 -16.96 -6.59
CA THR A 2 3.93 -17.84 -7.66
C THR A 2 3.38 -17.28 -8.96
N VAL A 3 4.17 -17.34 -10.01
CA VAL A 3 3.81 -16.97 -11.36
C VAL A 3 3.67 -18.26 -12.15
N HIS A 4 2.50 -18.43 -12.77
CA HIS A 4 2.19 -19.55 -13.65
C HIS A 4 2.00 -19.04 -15.07
N ALA A 5 2.37 -19.87 -16.04
CA ALA A 5 1.95 -19.68 -17.42
C ALA A 5 0.44 -19.94 -17.51
N MET A 6 -0.29 -19.14 -18.29
CA MET A 6 -1.76 -19.26 -18.35
C MET A 6 -2.18 -20.43 -19.24
N GLU A 7 -1.37 -20.73 -20.25
CA GLU A 7 -1.64 -21.73 -21.29
C GLU A 7 -1.60 -23.16 -20.76
N ASP A 8 -0.69 -23.47 -19.83
CA ASP A 8 -0.44 -24.83 -19.34
C ASP A 8 -0.36 -24.92 -17.80
N ASN A 9 -0.59 -23.80 -17.09
CA ASN A 9 -0.49 -23.68 -15.63
C ASN A 9 0.90 -24.05 -15.07
N ARG A 10 1.93 -24.11 -15.91
CA ARG A 10 3.30 -24.42 -15.49
C ARG A 10 3.82 -23.30 -14.61
N MET A 11 4.47 -23.67 -13.50
CA MET A 11 5.14 -22.70 -12.64
C MET A 11 6.36 -22.12 -13.36
N LEU A 12 6.36 -20.80 -13.55
CA LEU A 12 7.46 -20.08 -14.21
C LEU A 12 8.46 -19.50 -13.20
N TRP A 13 7.95 -19.10 -12.03
CA TRP A 13 8.73 -18.41 -11.00
C TRP A 13 7.97 -18.41 -9.68
N ARG A 14 8.66 -18.47 -8.56
CA ARG A 14 8.08 -18.22 -7.23
C ARG A 14 9.13 -17.67 -6.29
N PHE A 15 8.69 -16.88 -5.32
CA PHE A 15 9.53 -16.64 -4.16
C PHE A 15 9.70 -17.92 -3.33
N SER A 16 10.83 -17.99 -2.62
CA SER A 16 11.15 -19.01 -1.63
C SER A 16 10.01 -19.18 -0.63
N PRO A 17 9.76 -20.41 -0.15
CA PRO A 17 8.76 -20.66 0.88
C PRO A 17 9.02 -19.80 2.11
N GLY A 18 8.04 -18.97 2.46
CA GLY A 18 8.20 -18.02 3.53
C GLY A 18 9.26 -16.96 3.23
N TYR A 19 9.33 -16.42 2.02
CA TYR A 19 9.90 -15.09 1.80
C TYR A 19 8.82 -14.00 1.97
N LEU A 20 7.67 -14.23 1.36
CA LEU A 20 6.50 -13.38 1.55
C LEU A 20 5.75 -13.77 2.84
N SER A 21 5.35 -12.78 3.62
CA SER A 21 4.28 -12.95 4.60
C SER A 21 2.94 -13.08 3.86
N ARG A 22 1.85 -13.51 4.51
CA ARG A 22 0.50 -13.48 3.92
C ARG A 22 0.03 -12.01 3.79
N SER A 23 0.70 -11.25 2.92
CA SER A 23 0.53 -9.81 2.74
C SER A 23 -0.09 -9.50 1.38
N LYS A 24 -0.78 -8.36 1.32
CA LYS A 24 -1.27 -7.78 0.06
C LYS A 24 -0.07 -7.56 -0.87
N CYS A 25 -0.19 -7.96 -2.13
CA CYS A 25 0.77 -7.68 -3.19
C CYS A 25 0.09 -6.76 -4.22
N GLY A 26 0.77 -5.70 -4.65
CA GLY A 26 0.32 -4.81 -5.72
C GLY A 26 1.10 -5.10 -7.00
N LEU A 27 0.40 -5.21 -8.13
CA LEU A 27 1.01 -5.41 -9.46
C LEU A 27 0.52 -4.31 -10.41
N SER A 28 1.42 -3.63 -11.10
CA SER A 28 1.08 -2.61 -12.11
C SER A 28 2.22 -2.45 -13.12
N GLU A 29 1.92 -2.51 -14.43
CA GLU A 29 2.88 -2.29 -15.53
C GLU A 29 4.22 -3.03 -15.37
N GLY A 30 4.18 -4.31 -14.94
CA GLY A 30 5.40 -5.11 -14.74
C GLY A 30 6.13 -4.87 -13.41
N PHE A 31 5.65 -3.95 -12.58
CA PHE A 31 6.16 -3.73 -11.22
C PHE A 31 5.29 -4.45 -10.19
N LEU A 32 5.95 -5.13 -9.27
CA LEU A 32 5.39 -5.81 -8.12
C LEU A 32 5.84 -5.09 -6.85
N ALA A 33 4.92 -4.75 -5.96
CA ALA A 33 5.22 -4.17 -4.65
C ALA A 33 4.56 -4.95 -3.52
N PHE A 34 5.27 -5.15 -2.42
CA PHE A 34 4.74 -5.81 -1.22
C PHE A 34 5.50 -5.42 0.06
N PRO A 35 4.89 -5.58 1.25
CA PRO A 35 5.55 -5.34 2.51
C PRO A 35 6.67 -6.35 2.77
N SER A 36 7.85 -5.86 3.14
CA SER A 36 9.02 -6.68 3.42
C SER A 36 9.05 -7.19 4.86
N ARG A 37 9.72 -8.33 5.06
CA ARG A 37 10.13 -8.81 6.40
C ARG A 37 11.17 -7.93 7.06
N HIS A 38 11.94 -7.21 6.25
CA HIS A 38 12.97 -6.27 6.70
C HIS A 38 12.39 -4.89 7.07
N ARG A 39 11.07 -4.80 7.27
CA ARG A 39 10.32 -3.57 7.60
C ARG A 39 10.47 -2.51 6.51
N GLY A 40 9.52 -2.47 5.59
CA GLY A 40 9.50 -1.54 4.47
C GLY A 40 8.64 -2.07 3.33
N ILE A 41 8.82 -1.50 2.14
CA ILE A 41 8.21 -1.99 0.89
C ILE A 41 9.30 -2.44 -0.06
N GLU A 42 9.20 -3.67 -0.52
CA GLU A 42 10.01 -4.16 -1.63
C GLU A 42 9.30 -3.90 -2.94
N ILE A 43 10.08 -3.54 -3.95
CA ILE A 43 9.62 -3.36 -5.31
C ILE A 43 10.49 -4.20 -6.24
N TRP A 44 9.83 -4.99 -7.07
CA TRP A 44 10.44 -5.88 -8.03
C TRP A 44 9.90 -5.55 -9.42
N ARG A 45 10.75 -5.63 -10.45
CA ARG A 45 10.38 -5.37 -11.85
C ARG A 45 10.44 -6.66 -12.63
N ARG A 46 9.52 -6.84 -13.58
CA ARG A 46 9.51 -7.98 -14.50
C ARG A 46 10.80 -7.99 -15.32
N ALA A 47 11.45 -9.14 -15.39
CA ALA A 47 12.78 -9.28 -16.01
C ALA A 47 12.76 -8.96 -17.52
N SER A 48 11.68 -9.35 -18.23
CA SER A 48 11.51 -9.02 -19.66
C SER A 48 11.50 -7.52 -19.94
N ASP A 49 11.05 -6.71 -18.98
CA ASP A 49 10.90 -5.27 -19.16
C ASP A 49 12.22 -4.54 -18.89
N VAL A 50 13.22 -5.25 -18.35
CA VAL A 50 14.60 -4.76 -18.14
C VAL A 50 15.46 -5.02 -19.38
N SER A 51 15.24 -6.12 -20.10
CA SER A 51 16.04 -6.49 -21.28
C SER A 51 15.71 -5.70 -22.55
N VAL A 52 14.62 -4.93 -22.56
CA VAL A 52 14.16 -4.13 -23.71
C VAL A 52 14.81 -2.73 -23.75
N ASP A 53 16.00 -2.57 -23.16
CA ASP A 53 16.85 -1.41 -23.41
C ASP A 53 17.37 -1.49 -24.86
N THR A 54 16.53 -1.07 -25.81
CA THR A 54 16.94 -0.82 -27.19
C THR A 54 17.44 0.63 -27.22
N PRO A 55 18.76 0.88 -27.34
CA PRO A 55 19.30 2.23 -27.32
C PRO A 55 19.13 2.80 -28.73
N LEU A 56 17.92 3.18 -29.12
CA LEU A 56 17.72 3.82 -30.43
C LEU A 56 17.08 5.19 -30.40
N HIS A 57 16.42 5.60 -29.32
CA HIS A 57 15.98 6.99 -29.19
C HIS A 57 16.43 7.56 -27.85
N SER A 58 17.12 8.68 -27.96
CA SER A 58 17.46 9.62 -26.89
C SER A 58 16.24 9.88 -26.01
N ASP A 59 16.15 9.25 -24.84
CA ASP A 59 15.03 9.50 -23.93
C ASP A 59 15.52 9.56 -22.47
N GLU A 60 15.20 10.68 -21.83
CA GLU A 60 15.41 10.96 -20.41
C GLU A 60 14.58 10.03 -19.48
N ASP A 61 13.88 9.03 -20.04
CA ASP A 61 12.91 8.17 -19.37
C ASP A 61 13.34 6.69 -19.22
N ALA A 62 14.60 6.34 -19.56
CA ALA A 62 15.11 4.98 -19.34
C ALA A 62 15.14 4.63 -17.83
N ILE A 63 14.21 3.76 -17.39
CA ILE A 63 14.08 3.35 -16.00
C ILE A 63 15.23 2.38 -15.67
N SER A 64 16.19 2.84 -14.86
CA SER A 64 17.28 1.97 -14.39
C SER A 64 16.77 0.96 -13.36
N THR A 65 17.06 -0.32 -13.58
CA THR A 65 16.80 -1.41 -12.64
C THR A 65 18.08 -2.19 -12.39
N PRO A 66 18.50 -2.38 -11.12
CA PRO A 66 17.91 -1.85 -9.89
C PRO A 66 18.16 -0.34 -9.71
N ILE A 67 17.39 0.28 -8.83
CA ILE A 67 17.73 1.58 -8.26
C ILE A 67 19.00 1.41 -7.43
N LYS A 68 20.04 2.18 -7.76
CA LYS A 68 21.36 2.10 -7.11
C LYS A 68 21.50 3.16 -6.01
N LEU A 69 22.42 2.88 -5.08
CA LEU A 69 22.88 3.88 -4.10
C LEU A 69 23.42 5.13 -4.80
N PRO A 70 23.30 6.33 -4.20
CA PRO A 70 22.89 6.61 -2.82
C PRO A 70 21.39 6.87 -2.62
N ARG A 71 20.52 6.46 -3.54
CA ARG A 71 19.07 6.72 -3.42
C ARG A 71 18.47 5.99 -2.23
N ILE A 72 17.51 6.64 -1.57
CA ILE A 72 16.78 6.12 -0.39
C ILE A 72 16.12 4.76 -0.68
N ALA A 73 15.64 4.57 -1.91
CA ALA A 73 14.94 3.36 -2.32
C ALA A 73 15.87 2.31 -2.99
N ALA A 74 17.19 2.42 -2.83
CA ALA A 74 18.11 1.50 -3.49
C ALA A 74 17.79 0.03 -3.14
N ALA A 75 17.87 -0.85 -4.12
CA ALA A 75 17.69 -2.28 -3.89
C ALA A 75 18.78 -2.80 -2.94
N LEU A 76 18.41 -3.74 -2.07
CA LEU A 76 19.29 -4.27 -1.02
C LEU A 76 19.69 -5.72 -1.27
N GLU A 77 20.83 -6.13 -0.69
CA GLU A 77 21.45 -7.43 -0.95
C GLU A 77 20.52 -8.62 -0.69
N PHE A 78 19.68 -8.57 0.35
CA PHE A 78 18.74 -9.65 0.65
C PHE A 78 17.72 -9.90 -0.49
N GLN A 79 17.38 -8.88 -1.28
CA GLN A 79 16.52 -9.05 -2.45
C GLN A 79 17.26 -9.81 -3.55
N PHE A 80 18.57 -9.54 -3.73
CA PHE A 80 19.41 -10.26 -4.69
C PHE A 80 19.69 -11.69 -4.24
N GLU A 81 19.86 -11.95 -2.94
CA GLU A 81 19.94 -13.30 -2.38
C GLU A 81 18.70 -14.12 -2.74
N GLU A 82 17.52 -13.54 -2.55
CA GLU A 82 16.26 -14.18 -2.92
C GLU A 82 16.12 -14.39 -4.44
N ALA A 83 16.53 -13.41 -5.23
CA ALA A 83 16.53 -13.53 -6.69
C ALA A 83 17.45 -14.66 -7.16
N ARG A 84 18.63 -14.82 -6.54
CA ARG A 84 19.56 -15.92 -6.81
C ARG A 84 18.99 -17.27 -6.38
N SER A 85 18.39 -17.35 -5.19
CA SER A 85 17.70 -18.55 -4.69
C SER A 85 16.62 -19.02 -5.67
N THR A 86 15.77 -18.08 -6.09
CA THR A 86 14.68 -18.35 -7.05
C THR A 86 15.23 -18.77 -8.42
N ALA A 87 16.28 -18.11 -8.91
CA ALA A 87 16.90 -18.44 -10.19
C ALA A 87 17.55 -19.85 -10.19
N ALA A 88 18.07 -20.30 -9.05
CA ALA A 88 18.62 -21.64 -8.89
C ALA A 88 17.52 -22.72 -8.93
N GLU A 89 16.36 -22.45 -8.34
CA GLU A 89 15.22 -23.37 -8.35
C GLU A 89 14.54 -23.44 -9.74
N PHE A 90 14.45 -22.30 -10.43
CA PHE A 90 13.85 -22.19 -11.76
C PHE A 90 14.89 -21.67 -12.76
N PRO A 91 15.86 -22.48 -13.21
CA PRO A 91 16.85 -22.02 -14.18
C PRO A 91 16.22 -21.66 -15.52
N LEU A 92 16.80 -20.67 -16.23
CA LEU A 92 16.33 -20.29 -17.56
C LEU A 92 16.62 -21.41 -18.55
N ARG A 93 15.62 -21.77 -19.37
CA ARG A 93 15.92 -22.37 -20.68
C ARG A 93 16.31 -21.21 -21.60
N ARG A 94 17.22 -21.46 -22.55
CA ARG A 94 18.03 -20.43 -23.24
C ARG A 94 17.23 -19.39 -24.07
N SER A 95 15.91 -19.41 -24.12
CA SER A 95 15.09 -18.47 -24.88
C SER A 95 14.63 -17.27 -24.04
N GLU A 96 14.79 -16.07 -24.58
CA GLU A 96 14.33 -14.81 -23.96
C GLU A 96 12.81 -14.77 -23.69
N GLU A 97 12.02 -15.57 -24.40
CA GLU A 97 10.57 -15.72 -24.21
C GLU A 97 10.19 -16.14 -22.77
N ASP A 98 11.07 -16.83 -22.06
CA ASP A 98 10.83 -17.34 -20.69
C ASP A 98 10.96 -16.24 -19.60
N LEU A 99 11.36 -15.01 -19.95
CA LEU A 99 11.61 -13.95 -18.96
C LEU A 99 10.35 -13.21 -18.50
N ARG A 100 9.23 -13.31 -19.23
CA ARG A 100 7.96 -12.61 -18.90
C ARG A 100 7.35 -13.07 -17.56
N GLY A 101 7.71 -14.26 -17.10
CA GLY A 101 7.27 -14.81 -15.82
C GLY A 101 8.15 -14.48 -14.62
N ARG A 102 9.29 -13.80 -14.82
CA ARG A 102 10.30 -13.59 -13.77
C ARG A 102 10.34 -12.15 -13.30
N TYR A 103 10.76 -11.97 -12.05
CA TYR A 103 10.96 -10.66 -11.45
C TYR A 103 12.40 -10.54 -10.92
N THR A 104 12.94 -9.34 -11.04
CA THR A 104 14.26 -8.94 -10.52
C THR A 104 14.09 -7.82 -9.49
N PRO A 105 14.96 -7.72 -8.47
CA PRO A 105 14.94 -6.62 -7.52
C PRO A 105 15.03 -5.27 -8.22
N HIS A 106 14.14 -4.35 -7.86
CA HIS A 106 14.15 -2.99 -8.40
C HIS A 106 14.46 -1.95 -7.32
N ALA A 107 13.73 -1.99 -6.20
CA ALA A 107 13.86 -1.01 -5.14
C ALA A 107 13.49 -1.58 -3.77
N PHE A 108 13.93 -0.90 -2.71
CA PHE A 108 13.47 -1.14 -1.34
C PHE A 108 13.30 0.18 -0.59
N ILE A 109 12.07 0.47 -0.17
CA ILE A 109 11.74 1.65 0.64
C ILE A 109 11.70 1.23 2.11
N SER A 110 12.76 1.57 2.85
CA SER A 110 12.92 1.20 4.27
C SER A 110 11.87 1.82 5.19
N ALA A 111 11.48 1.11 6.24
CA ALA A 111 10.63 1.60 7.33
C ALA A 111 11.19 2.85 8.04
N LEU A 112 12.48 3.15 7.91
CA LEU A 112 13.02 4.44 8.38
C LEU A 112 12.35 5.64 7.69
N HIS A 113 11.85 5.46 6.47
CA HIS A 113 11.20 6.50 5.68
C HIS A 113 9.68 6.41 5.68
N VAL A 114 9.13 5.21 5.85
CA VAL A 114 7.68 4.96 5.70
C VAL A 114 7.01 4.35 6.92
N GLY A 115 7.76 4.03 7.98
CA GLY A 115 7.27 3.31 9.15
C GLY A 115 6.76 1.90 8.81
N VAL A 116 5.83 1.42 9.62
CA VAL A 116 5.16 0.13 9.38
C VAL A 116 4.02 0.37 8.40
N VAL A 117 4.08 -0.25 7.22
CA VAL A 117 3.06 -0.02 6.19
C VAL A 117 1.74 -0.66 6.59
N ARG A 118 0.71 0.17 6.78
CA ARG A 118 -0.66 -0.26 7.06
C ARG A 118 -1.39 -0.65 5.77
N MET A 119 -1.27 0.18 4.75
CA MET A 119 -1.90 -0.04 3.44
C MET A 119 -1.07 0.61 2.36
N PHE A 120 -1.17 0.07 1.15
CA PHE A 120 -0.54 0.65 -0.02
C PHE A 120 -1.33 0.31 -1.29
N ARG A 121 -1.11 1.12 -2.32
CA ARG A 121 -1.64 0.94 -3.66
C ARG A 121 -0.55 1.27 -4.68
N LEU A 122 -0.31 0.34 -5.60
CA LEU A 122 0.61 0.55 -6.71
C LEU A 122 -0.19 0.79 -7.99
N ARG A 123 -0.02 1.98 -8.59
CA ARG A 123 -0.46 2.29 -9.95
C ARG A 123 0.69 3.00 -10.63
N PHE A 124 1.44 2.25 -11.43
CA PHE A 124 2.67 2.76 -12.04
C PHE A 124 2.44 4.11 -12.76
N PRO A 125 3.32 5.11 -12.56
CA PRO A 125 4.58 5.04 -11.81
C PRO A 125 4.44 5.33 -10.31
N VAL A 126 3.23 5.52 -9.77
CA VAL A 126 3.03 5.96 -8.39
C VAL A 126 2.75 4.79 -7.45
N LEU A 127 3.50 4.74 -6.34
CA LEU A 127 3.18 3.96 -5.17
C LEU A 127 2.65 4.89 -4.08
N VAL A 128 1.42 4.68 -3.64
CA VAL A 128 0.85 5.38 -2.49
C VAL A 128 0.84 4.44 -1.29
N LEU A 129 1.27 4.94 -0.14
CA LEU A 129 1.31 4.17 1.09
C LEU A 129 0.90 5.01 2.30
N MET A 130 0.41 4.32 3.32
CA MET A 130 0.03 4.88 4.61
C MET A 130 0.73 4.12 5.72
N ASN A 131 1.33 4.86 6.65
CA ASN A 131 2.03 4.31 7.82
C ASN A 131 1.02 4.00 8.92
N SER A 132 1.17 2.89 9.63
CA SER A 132 0.33 2.53 10.78
C SER A 132 0.55 3.42 12.00
N GLN A 133 1.65 4.17 12.04
CA GLN A 133 1.97 5.11 13.13
C GLN A 133 1.54 6.55 12.80
N ASP A 134 1.30 6.84 11.52
CA ASP A 134 0.91 8.15 11.01
C ASP A 134 -0.28 7.95 10.07
N ASP A 135 -1.43 7.66 10.68
CA ASP A 135 -2.70 7.43 9.98
C ASP A 135 -3.26 8.71 9.32
N ASP A 136 -2.61 9.86 9.52
CA ASP A 136 -2.98 11.14 8.92
C ASP A 136 -2.15 11.48 7.67
N ALA A 137 -1.26 10.60 7.21
CA ALA A 137 -0.40 10.90 6.06
C ALA A 137 -0.38 9.82 5.00
N LEU A 138 -0.57 10.25 3.74
CA LEU A 138 -0.31 9.45 2.56
C LEU A 138 1.03 9.87 1.95
N LEU A 139 1.90 8.90 1.73
CA LEU A 139 3.18 9.10 1.08
C LEU A 139 3.10 8.59 -0.36
N LEU A 140 3.49 9.43 -1.32
CA LEU A 140 3.50 9.13 -2.74
C LEU A 140 4.94 8.99 -3.20
N PHE A 141 5.30 7.82 -3.72
CA PHE A 141 6.61 7.55 -4.27
C PHE A 141 6.53 7.34 -5.78
N ASP A 142 7.52 7.84 -6.51
CA ASP A 142 7.76 7.42 -7.89
C ASP A 142 8.53 6.11 -7.85
N VAL A 143 7.97 5.07 -8.44
CA VAL A 143 8.55 3.74 -8.45
C VAL A 143 9.75 3.65 -9.39
N ARG A 144 9.86 4.53 -10.38
CA ARG A 144 10.93 4.51 -11.38
C ARG A 144 12.28 4.78 -10.73
N ASP A 145 12.34 5.79 -9.86
CA ASP A 145 13.55 6.26 -9.23
C ASP A 145 13.52 6.21 -7.69
N GLY A 146 12.39 5.84 -7.11
CA GLY A 146 12.20 5.68 -5.68
C GLY A 146 12.07 6.99 -4.92
N THR A 147 11.85 8.10 -5.61
CA THR A 147 11.74 9.43 -5.00
C THR A 147 10.40 9.60 -4.30
N LEU A 148 10.40 10.28 -3.15
CA LEU A 148 9.16 10.74 -2.51
C LEU A 148 8.65 11.94 -3.32
N ILE A 149 7.56 11.75 -4.05
CA ILE A 149 6.88 12.80 -4.81
C ILE A 149 6.21 13.77 -3.84
N HIS A 150 5.43 13.24 -2.89
CA HIS A 150 4.67 14.07 -1.99
C HIS A 150 4.24 13.36 -0.70
N ARG A 151 3.99 14.16 0.35
CA ARG A 151 3.33 13.76 1.59
C ARG A 151 2.03 14.54 1.73
N ILE A 152 0.92 13.83 1.61
CA ILE A 152 -0.44 14.37 1.65
C ILE A 152 -1.00 14.15 3.06
N SER A 153 -1.37 15.24 3.75
CA SER A 153 -1.90 15.21 5.13
C SER A 153 -3.42 15.05 5.12
N ILE A 154 -4.01 13.93 5.51
CA ILE A 154 -5.46 13.70 5.48
C ILE A 154 -6.24 14.78 6.30
N SER A 155 -5.59 15.44 7.27
CA SER A 155 -6.08 16.64 7.96
C SER A 155 -6.42 17.81 7.03
N PHE A 156 -5.81 17.97 5.85
CA PHE A 156 -6.24 19.05 4.93
C PHE A 156 -7.68 18.85 4.47
N ILE A 157 -8.27 17.65 4.62
CA ILE A 157 -9.67 17.44 4.30
C ILE A 157 -10.58 18.31 5.18
N ASP A 158 -10.15 18.65 6.40
CA ASP A 158 -10.88 19.57 7.29
C ASP A 158 -10.81 21.03 6.84
N THR A 159 -9.73 21.41 6.15
CA THR A 159 -9.50 22.79 5.69
C THR A 159 -9.79 23.00 4.21
N GLY A 160 -9.95 21.91 3.46
CA GLY A 160 -10.22 21.89 2.04
C GLY A 160 -11.66 22.27 1.72
N ARG A 161 -11.87 22.85 0.54
CA ARG A 161 -13.21 23.11 0.04
C ARG A 161 -13.79 21.79 -0.47
N ILE A 162 -14.68 21.20 0.32
CA ILE A 162 -15.46 20.03 -0.08
C ILE A 162 -16.43 20.45 -1.20
N VAL A 163 -16.42 19.71 -2.30
CA VAL A 163 -17.28 19.89 -3.46
C VAL A 163 -18.07 18.60 -3.68
N GLY A 164 -19.36 18.71 -4.04
CA GLY A 164 -20.20 17.56 -4.38
C GLY A 164 -20.80 16.80 -3.19
N ALA A 165 -20.54 17.24 -1.96
CA ALA A 165 -21.16 16.62 -0.78
C ALA A 165 -22.64 17.00 -0.65
N PRO A 166 -23.50 16.09 -0.12
CA PRO A 166 -24.88 16.40 0.22
C PRO A 166 -25.01 17.57 1.21
N PRO A 167 -26.15 18.30 1.22
CA PRO A 167 -26.42 19.30 2.25
C PRO A 167 -26.34 18.67 3.65
N ASN A 168 -25.65 19.34 4.58
CA ASN A 168 -25.37 18.88 5.94
C ASN A 168 -24.40 17.69 6.07
N PHE A 169 -23.75 17.26 4.99
CA PHE A 169 -22.67 16.29 5.10
C PHE A 169 -21.49 16.92 5.86
N ALA A 170 -21.05 16.24 6.91
CA ALA A 170 -19.82 16.52 7.61
C ALA A 170 -18.99 15.23 7.65
N LEU A 171 -17.70 15.35 7.36
CA LEU A 171 -16.79 14.25 7.61
C LEU A 171 -16.66 14.02 9.11
N ALA A 172 -16.46 12.76 9.48
CA ALA A 172 -16.11 12.42 10.85
C ALA A 172 -14.85 13.20 11.27
N SER A 173 -14.74 13.45 12.57
CA SER A 173 -13.54 14.07 13.15
C SER A 173 -12.30 13.24 12.80
N ILE A 174 -11.13 13.87 12.77
CA ILE A 174 -9.90 13.18 12.35
C ILE A 174 -9.61 11.92 13.18
N LEU A 175 -10.01 11.92 14.46
CA LEU A 175 -9.84 10.81 15.39
C LEU A 175 -10.78 9.62 15.09
N GLU A 176 -11.88 9.88 14.37
CA GLU A 176 -12.89 8.89 14.01
C GLU A 176 -12.77 8.45 12.55
N ARG A 177 -11.85 9.05 11.79
CA ARG A 177 -11.61 8.67 10.39
C ARG A 177 -10.89 7.34 10.32
N VAL A 178 -11.60 6.34 9.81
CA VAL A 178 -11.01 5.06 9.48
C VAL A 178 -10.86 4.98 7.97
N VAL A 179 -9.61 5.09 7.50
CA VAL A 179 -9.25 4.77 6.11
C VAL A 179 -9.35 3.25 5.93
N MET A 180 -10.14 2.83 4.95
CA MET A 180 -10.42 1.44 4.62
C MET A 180 -9.60 0.97 3.42
N ASP A 181 -9.44 1.82 2.39
CA ASP A 181 -8.63 1.51 1.21
C ASP A 181 -8.13 2.78 0.51
N LEU A 182 -7.21 2.60 -0.43
CA LEU A 182 -6.63 3.65 -1.26
C LEU A 182 -6.71 3.24 -2.73
N ASP A 183 -7.06 4.19 -3.59
CA ASP A 183 -6.90 4.04 -5.03
C ASP A 183 -6.21 5.23 -5.65
N VAL A 184 -5.56 5.01 -6.79
CA VAL A 184 -4.72 5.99 -7.45
C VAL A 184 -5.00 5.97 -8.93
N THR A 185 -5.34 7.13 -9.47
CA THR A 185 -5.56 7.38 -10.89
C THR A 185 -4.52 8.36 -11.42
N GLU A 186 -4.58 8.66 -12.71
CA GLU A 186 -3.69 9.64 -13.34
C GLU A 186 -3.89 11.06 -12.80
N SER A 187 -5.10 11.36 -12.31
CA SER A 187 -5.48 12.72 -11.90
C SER A 187 -5.80 12.84 -10.42
N TYR A 188 -6.14 11.74 -9.73
CA TYR A 188 -6.63 11.75 -8.37
C TYR A 188 -6.12 10.59 -7.53
N ILE A 189 -6.03 10.81 -6.23
CA ILE A 189 -5.94 9.76 -5.22
C ILE A 189 -7.29 9.69 -4.53
N SER A 190 -7.88 8.49 -4.52
CA SER A 190 -9.13 8.22 -3.83
C SER A 190 -8.82 7.59 -2.48
N VAL A 191 -9.26 8.25 -1.42
CA VAL A 191 -9.17 7.77 -0.04
C VAL A 191 -10.54 7.26 0.36
N CYS A 192 -10.65 5.95 0.49
CA CYS A 192 -11.90 5.31 0.90
C CYS A 192 -11.96 5.29 2.42
N LEU A 193 -12.78 6.17 2.98
CA LEU A 193 -13.14 6.18 4.39
C LEU A 193 -14.34 5.27 4.62
N TYR A 194 -14.57 4.88 5.88
CA TYR A 194 -15.75 4.09 6.26
C TYR A 194 -17.10 4.72 5.82
N SER A 195 -17.20 6.06 5.81
CA SER A 195 -18.45 6.78 5.52
C SER A 195 -18.44 7.59 4.22
N ALA A 196 -17.30 7.67 3.52
CA ALA A 196 -17.14 8.53 2.36
C ALA A 196 -15.93 8.12 1.50
N ILE A 197 -15.97 8.48 0.22
CA ILE A 197 -14.80 8.42 -0.67
C ILE A 197 -14.36 9.85 -0.95
N VAL A 198 -13.11 10.13 -0.64
CA VAL A 198 -12.49 11.44 -0.78
C VAL A 198 -11.51 11.40 -1.95
N ASN A 199 -11.75 12.20 -2.99
CA ASN A 199 -10.83 12.31 -4.13
C ASN A 199 -9.95 13.55 -3.99
N VAL A 200 -8.63 13.33 -4.00
CA VAL A 200 -7.58 14.33 -3.84
C VAL A 200 -6.85 14.51 -5.18
N PRO A 201 -6.85 15.70 -5.79
CA PRO A 201 -6.12 15.94 -7.04
C PRO A 201 -4.61 15.65 -6.91
N ARG A 202 -4.04 14.94 -7.88
CA ARG A 202 -2.59 14.65 -7.97
C ARG A 202 -1.79 15.83 -8.52
N CYS A 203 -2.38 16.62 -9.43
CA CYS A 203 -1.69 17.66 -10.22
C CYS A 203 -1.51 19.02 -9.50
N GLU A 204 -2.15 19.26 -8.36
CA GLU A 204 -2.08 20.55 -7.66
C GLU A 204 -0.86 20.68 -6.74
N VAL A 205 0.00 19.66 -6.70
CA VAL A 205 1.17 19.64 -5.82
C VAL A 205 2.46 19.79 -6.61
N LYS A 206 2.63 20.92 -7.29
CA LYS A 206 3.98 21.42 -7.55
C LYS A 206 4.41 22.25 -6.33
N PRO A 207 5.65 22.15 -5.85
CA PRO A 207 6.18 23.12 -4.89
C PRO A 207 6.44 24.44 -5.65
N SER A 208 5.38 25.12 -6.09
CA SER A 208 5.51 26.43 -6.70
C SER A 208 5.70 27.46 -5.58
N THR A 209 6.93 27.94 -5.46
CA THR A 209 7.27 29.25 -4.94
C THR A 209 6.31 30.30 -5.51
N GLY A 210 5.43 30.86 -4.67
CA GLY A 210 4.69 32.09 -5.00
C GLY A 210 3.17 31.95 -5.06
N ASN A 211 2.52 32.41 -3.99
CA ASN A 211 1.23 33.10 -3.93
C ASN A 211 0.18 32.75 -5.01
N ALA A 212 -0.56 31.67 -4.75
CA ALA A 212 -2.02 31.68 -4.82
C ALA A 212 -2.54 30.56 -3.93
N SER A 213 -3.37 30.89 -2.95
CA SER A 213 -4.17 29.93 -2.18
C SER A 213 -5.13 29.21 -3.13
N LYS A 214 -4.63 28.23 -3.88
CA LYS A 214 -5.47 27.26 -4.57
C LYS A 214 -5.94 26.29 -3.52
N THR A 215 -7.09 26.61 -2.92
CA THR A 215 -7.78 25.69 -2.02
C THR A 215 -8.04 24.40 -2.77
N THR A 216 -7.34 23.32 -2.39
CA THR A 216 -7.52 21.99 -2.97
C THR A 216 -8.99 21.63 -2.94
N ARG A 217 -9.58 21.37 -4.12
CA ARG A 217 -10.99 20.99 -4.23
C ARG A 217 -11.09 19.48 -4.01
N ILE A 218 -11.87 19.11 -3.00
CA ILE A 218 -12.01 17.73 -2.60
C ILE A 218 -13.39 17.26 -3.03
N LEU A 219 -13.45 16.27 -3.91
CA LEU A 219 -14.73 15.65 -4.26
C LEU A 219 -15.03 14.55 -3.25
N VAL A 220 -16.15 14.68 -2.56
CA VAL A 220 -16.58 13.68 -1.58
C VAL A 220 -17.83 12.97 -2.08
N HIS A 221 -17.72 11.66 -2.27
CA HIS A 221 -18.87 10.80 -2.47
C HIS A 221 -19.25 10.22 -1.13
N ALA A 222 -20.39 10.64 -0.61
CA ALA A 222 -20.96 10.10 0.62
C ALA A 222 -22.37 9.61 0.32
N GLU A 223 -22.70 8.44 0.84
CA GLU A 223 -24.08 7.98 0.84
C GLU A 223 -24.83 8.72 1.95
N GLY A 224 -26.03 9.24 1.65
CA GLY A 224 -26.86 9.94 2.64
C GLY A 224 -27.30 9.06 3.82
N ARG A 225 -27.21 7.73 3.66
CA ARG A 225 -27.32 6.72 4.72
C ARG A 225 -26.35 5.60 4.37
N PRO A 226 -25.51 5.11 5.31
CA PRO A 226 -24.67 3.96 5.06
C PRO A 226 -25.55 2.76 4.68
N PRO A 227 -25.09 1.83 3.81
CA PRO A 227 -25.88 0.68 3.41
C PRO A 227 -26.37 -0.06 4.66
N GLN A 228 -27.64 -0.47 4.68
CA GLN A 228 -28.29 -1.12 5.84
C GLN A 228 -27.42 -2.23 6.45
N LEU A 229 -26.75 -3.00 5.58
CA LEU A 229 -25.81 -4.05 5.96
C LEU A 229 -24.68 -3.57 6.90
N TYR A 230 -24.08 -2.40 6.65
CA TYR A 230 -23.02 -1.86 7.51
C TYR A 230 -23.58 -1.29 8.82
N GLN A 231 -24.81 -0.79 8.82
CA GLN A 231 -25.51 -0.39 10.04
C GLN A 231 -25.78 -1.60 10.93
N GLU A 232 -26.23 -2.70 10.34
CA GLU A 232 -26.47 -3.97 11.02
C GLU A 232 -25.18 -4.57 11.60
N VAL A 233 -24.09 -4.61 10.81
CA VAL A 233 -22.77 -5.08 11.27
C VAL A 233 -22.23 -4.20 12.40
N ARG A 234 -22.37 -2.87 12.31
CA ARG A 234 -22.00 -1.96 13.40
C ARG A 234 -22.82 -2.23 14.66
N MET A 235 -24.12 -2.47 14.56
CA MET A 235 -24.96 -2.81 15.71
C MET A 235 -24.60 -4.17 16.33
N GLN A 236 -24.11 -5.13 15.54
CA GLN A 236 -23.63 -6.41 16.05
C GLN A 236 -22.29 -6.27 16.78
N LEU A 237 -21.37 -5.43 16.30
CA LEU A 237 -20.08 -5.16 16.94
C LEU A 237 -20.19 -4.40 18.27
N VAL A 238 -21.28 -3.65 18.48
CA VAL A 238 -21.54 -2.89 19.73
C VAL A 238 -22.13 -3.79 20.85
N LYS A 239 -22.51 -5.04 20.56
CA LYS A 239 -22.99 -5.99 21.57
C LYS A 239 -21.93 -7.04 21.94
N LEU A 240 -21.03 -6.66 22.84
CA LEU A 240 -20.55 -7.58 23.87
C LEU A 240 -21.06 -7.04 25.21
N PRO A 241 -22.10 -7.65 25.82
CA PRO A 241 -22.42 -7.33 27.20
C PRO A 241 -21.22 -7.72 28.06
N ASP A 242 -20.85 -6.83 28.99
CA ASP A 242 -19.97 -7.17 30.10
C ASP A 242 -20.47 -8.48 30.72
N VAL A 243 -19.68 -9.54 30.60
CA VAL A 243 -19.89 -10.74 31.39
C VAL A 243 -19.61 -10.33 32.83
N SER A 244 -20.69 -9.93 33.50
CA SER A 244 -20.77 -9.73 34.93
C SER A 244 -20.15 -10.94 35.61
N ARG A 245 -18.95 -10.77 36.18
CA ARG A 245 -18.37 -11.68 37.16
C ARG A 245 -19.25 -11.64 38.41
N SER A 246 -20.30 -12.44 38.39
CA SER A 246 -21.11 -12.77 39.55
C SER A 246 -20.25 -13.55 40.55
N SER A 247 -19.85 -12.86 41.61
CA SER A 247 -19.78 -13.33 42.99
C SER A 247 -19.91 -14.85 43.22
N GLU A 248 -18.79 -15.52 43.47
CA GLU A 248 -18.74 -16.68 44.37
C GLU A 248 -18.00 -16.29 45.65
N ARG A 249 -18.76 -15.78 46.63
CA ARG A 249 -18.44 -15.96 48.04
C ARG A 249 -19.13 -17.24 48.47
N GLY A 250 -18.37 -18.25 48.91
CA GLY A 250 -19.00 -19.45 49.46
C GLY A 250 -18.06 -20.63 49.65
N LEU A 251 -17.07 -20.51 50.54
CA LEU A 251 -16.43 -21.61 51.27
C LEU A 251 -15.74 -20.92 52.47
N GLY A 252 -16.06 -21.16 53.73
CA GLY A 252 -16.63 -22.34 54.35
C GLY A 252 -15.73 -22.66 55.55
N ASP A 253 -15.98 -22.01 56.69
CA ASP A 253 -15.48 -22.44 58.00
C ASP A 253 -15.97 -23.87 58.29
N ARG A 254 -15.07 -24.78 58.71
CA ARG A 254 -15.18 -25.57 59.97
C ARG A 254 -14.27 -26.82 60.03
N CYS A 255 -13.84 -27.08 61.27
CA CYS A 255 -13.33 -28.33 61.89
C CYS A 255 -11.89 -28.73 61.54
N GLY A 256 -10.93 -28.92 62.46
CA GLY A 256 -10.99 -29.21 63.89
C GLY A 256 -10.88 -30.73 64.14
N CYS A 257 -9.66 -31.21 64.44
CA CYS A 257 -9.18 -32.38 65.24
C CYS A 257 -10.00 -33.70 65.26
N PRO A 258 -9.33 -34.88 65.36
CA PRO A 258 -8.30 -35.23 66.37
C PRO A 258 -6.90 -35.39 65.81
#